data_AF-A0A7S0BF65-F1
#
_entry.id   AF-A0A7S0BF65-F1
#
_cell.length_a   1.000
_cell.length_b   1.000
_cell.length_c   1.000
_cell.angle_alpha   90.00
_cell.angle_beta   90.00
_cell.angle_gamma   90.00
#
_symmetry.space_group_name_H-M   'P 1'
#
loop_
_entity.id
_entity.type
_entity.pdbx_description
1 polymer ?
#
loop_
_entity_poly.entity_id
_entity_poly.type
_entity_poly.pdbx_seq_one_letter_code
_entity_poly.pdbx_strand_id
1 'polypeptide(L)'
;MSVVAVPVVGDAAYLVRQMEDLDKRSGEVGIIPDVLDPLKKRPFAKPRKELLGIWRELSTQGLNVDLIYGARVWEILLEQAEAFIGNQDITCVYYHCGGLDGDSSQLSRYKRLGLI
;
A
#
# COMPACT_ATOMS: atom_id res chain seq x y z
N MET A 1 20.46 5.77 -0.90
CA MET A 1 19.14 5.44 -1.47
C MET A 1 18.63 4.23 -0.69
N SER A 2 17.56 4.40 0.08
CA SER A 2 16.89 3.30 0.79
C SER A 2 15.64 2.88 0.01
N VAL A 3 15.26 1.61 0.14
CA VAL A 3 14.01 1.07 -0.39
C VAL A 3 13.12 0.77 0.79
N VAL A 4 11.88 1.26 0.74
CA VAL A 4 10.88 1.05 1.79
C VAL A 4 9.72 0.26 1.20
N ALA A 5 9.41 -0.87 1.80
CA ALA A 5 8.25 -1.68 1.46
C ALA A 5 7.06 -1.33 2.37
N VAL A 6 5.87 -1.29 1.80
CA VAL A 6 4.62 -0.99 2.51
C VAL A 6 3.71 -2.21 2.45
N PRO A 7 3.53 -2.97 3.55
CA PRO A 7 2.75 -4.18 3.53
C PRO A 7 1.25 -3.83 3.53
N VAL A 8 0.58 -4.12 2.42
CA VAL A 8 -0.89 -3.99 2.31
C VAL A 8 -1.63 -5.26 2.75
N VAL A 9 -0.90 -6.33 3.04
CA VAL A 9 -1.36 -7.57 3.64
C VAL A 9 -0.55 -7.84 4.91
N GLY A 10 -1.22 -8.14 6.02
CA GLY A 10 -0.55 -8.49 7.26
C GLY A 10 0.17 -7.31 7.93
N ASP A 11 1.42 -7.54 8.32
CA ASP A 11 2.32 -6.60 8.99
C ASP A 11 3.77 -6.81 8.48
N ALA A 12 4.70 -6.01 9.01
CA ALA A 12 6.11 -6.09 8.66
C ALA A 12 6.70 -7.47 8.89
N ALA A 13 6.41 -8.09 10.04
CA ALA A 13 6.89 -9.43 10.34
C ALA A 13 6.38 -10.47 9.34
N TYR A 14 5.13 -10.35 8.89
CA TYR A 14 4.58 -11.19 7.84
C TYR A 14 5.28 -10.98 6.49
N LEU A 15 5.49 -9.72 6.08
CA LEU A 15 6.17 -9.40 4.83
C LEU A 15 7.60 -9.95 4.79
N VAL A 16 8.37 -9.74 5.86
CA VAL A 16 9.75 -10.25 5.96
C VAL A 16 9.77 -11.77 5.86
N ARG A 17 8.88 -12.48 6.59
CA ARG A 17 8.78 -13.95 6.48
C ARG A 17 8.48 -14.41 5.05
N GLN A 18 7.61 -13.70 4.31
CA GLN A 18 7.31 -14.05 2.93
C GLN A 18 8.52 -13.87 1.99
N MET A 19 9.33 -12.83 2.21
CA MET A 19 10.56 -12.61 1.45
C MET A 19 11.63 -13.65 1.79
N GLU A 20 11.84 -13.96 3.06
CA GLU A 20 12.76 -15.03 3.49
C GLU A 20 12.35 -16.40 2.93
N ASP A 21 11.05 -16.69 2.88
CA ASP A 21 10.55 -17.92 2.28
C ASP A 21 10.71 -17.94 0.76
N LEU A 22 10.69 -16.78 0.09
CA LEU A 22 11.00 -16.66 -1.33
C LEU A 22 12.48 -16.96 -1.57
N ASP A 23 13.38 -16.38 -0.77
CA ASP A 23 14.83 -16.62 -0.83
C ASP A 23 15.17 -18.11 -0.66
N LYS A 24 14.56 -18.78 0.33
CA LYS A 24 14.72 -20.23 0.53
C LYS A 24 14.28 -21.04 -0.70
N ARG A 25 13.25 -20.58 -1.43
CA ARG A 25 12.68 -21.29 -2.58
C ARG A 25 13.43 -21.01 -3.87
N SER A 26 13.94 -19.79 -4.05
CA SER A 26 14.75 -19.41 -5.21
C SER A 26 16.18 -19.93 -5.09
N GLY A 27 16.69 -20.11 -3.87
CA GLY A 27 18.10 -20.40 -3.60
C GLY A 27 18.98 -19.15 -3.67
N GLU A 28 18.39 -17.98 -3.86
CA GLU A 28 19.06 -16.67 -3.86
C GLU A 28 18.75 -15.94 -2.56
N VAL A 29 19.65 -15.05 -2.12
CA VAL A 29 19.43 -14.20 -0.95
C VAL A 29 19.21 -12.77 -1.43
N GLY A 30 18.00 -12.26 -1.21
CA GLY A 30 17.62 -10.90 -1.52
C GLY A 30 18.01 -9.91 -0.43
N ILE A 31 17.90 -8.61 -0.74
CA ILE A 31 17.96 -7.55 0.27
C ILE A 31 16.54 -7.36 0.82
N ILE A 32 16.37 -7.58 2.12
CA ILE A 32 15.11 -7.24 2.81
C ILE A 32 15.06 -5.72 3.01
N PRO A 33 14.08 -5.01 2.42
CA PRO A 33 13.97 -3.57 2.56
C PRO A 33 13.48 -3.15 3.96
N ASP A 34 13.65 -1.87 4.28
CA ASP A 34 12.96 -1.27 5.42
C ASP A 34 11.44 -1.39 5.22
N VAL A 35 10.68 -1.54 6.30
CA VAL A 35 9.23 -1.74 6.21
C VAL A 35 8.48 -0.64 6.95
N LEU A 36 7.56 0.01 6.25
CA LEU A 36 6.63 0.98 6.81
C LEU A 36 5.37 0.24 7.32
N ASP A 37 5.42 -0.24 8.56
CA ASP A 37 4.41 -1.14 9.13
C ASP A 37 3.07 -0.41 9.38
N PRO A 38 1.91 -0.90 8.89
CA PRO A 38 0.63 -0.23 9.12
C PRO A 38 0.26 -0.10 10.61
N LEU A 39 -0.11 1.11 11.03
CA LEU A 39 -0.66 1.36 12.38
C LEU A 39 -1.97 0.60 12.66
N LYS A 40 -2.72 0.28 11.60
CA LYS A 40 -4.02 -0.42 11.67
C LYS A 40 -4.01 -1.64 10.78
N LYS A 41 -4.16 -2.82 11.36
CA LYS A 41 -4.39 -4.06 10.59
C LYS A 41 -5.80 -4.05 10.00
N ARG A 42 -5.92 -4.41 8.73
CA ARG A 42 -7.19 -4.45 8.00
C ARG A 42 -7.32 -5.77 7.24
N PRO A 43 -8.52 -6.36 7.16
CA PRO A 43 -8.76 -7.46 6.23
C PRO A 43 -8.40 -7.01 4.82
N PHE A 44 -7.63 -7.83 4.12
CA PHE A 44 -7.14 -7.53 2.79
C PHE A 44 -8.30 -7.25 1.83
N ALA A 45 -8.13 -6.24 0.98
CA ALA A 45 -9.08 -5.85 -0.07
C ALA A 45 -10.52 -5.60 0.40
N LYS A 46 -10.77 -5.32 1.69
CA LYS A 46 -12.11 -4.97 2.19
C LYS A 46 -12.43 -3.51 1.84
N PRO A 47 -13.57 -3.21 1.16
CA PRO A 47 -14.00 -1.85 0.86
C PRO A 47 -14.15 -0.98 2.10
N ARG A 48 -13.68 0.27 2.00
CA ARG A 48 -13.64 1.26 3.06
C ARG A 48 -13.77 2.66 2.51
N LYS A 49 -14.56 3.51 3.19
CA LYS A 49 -14.82 4.90 2.74
C LYS A 49 -13.53 5.72 2.69
N GLU A 50 -12.62 5.47 3.62
CA GLU A 50 -11.32 6.16 3.72
C GLU A 50 -10.47 5.88 2.48
N LEU A 51 -10.37 4.60 2.07
CA LEU A 51 -9.63 4.21 0.87
C LEU A 51 -10.23 4.78 -0.42
N LEU A 52 -11.57 4.86 -0.50
CA LEU A 52 -12.24 5.48 -1.62
C LEU A 52 -11.98 7.00 -1.69
N GLY A 53 -11.93 7.67 -0.54
CA GLY A 53 -11.58 9.08 -0.43
C GLY A 53 -10.19 9.35 -0.97
N ILE A 54 -9.19 8.61 -0.47
CA ILE A 54 -7.79 8.70 -0.91
C ILE A 54 -7.68 8.42 -2.41
N TRP A 55 -8.31 7.34 -2.89
CA TRP A 55 -8.30 6.98 -4.32
C TRP A 55 -8.86 8.09 -5.21
N ARG A 56 -9.98 8.72 -4.81
CA ARG A 56 -10.54 9.87 -5.54
C ARG A 56 -9.61 11.07 -5.51
N GLU A 57 -9.08 11.42 -4.34
CA GLU A 57 -8.21 12.57 -4.17
C GLU A 57 -6.95 12.46 -5.04
N LEU A 58 -6.26 11.32 -4.99
CA LEU A 58 -5.08 11.06 -5.83
C LEU A 58 -5.42 11.16 -7.33
N SER A 59 -6.55 10.60 -7.75
CA SER A 59 -7.00 10.68 -9.15
C SER A 59 -7.24 12.13 -9.59
N THR A 60 -7.85 12.97 -8.72
CA THR A 60 -8.03 14.41 -9.02
C THR A 60 -6.73 15.19 -9.14
N GLN A 61 -5.64 14.71 -8.52
CA GLN A 61 -4.30 15.26 -8.63
C GLN A 61 -3.50 14.64 -9.81
N GLY A 62 -4.12 13.78 -10.61
CA GLY A 62 -3.51 13.15 -11.78
C GLY A 62 -2.78 11.84 -11.49
N LEU A 63 -2.85 11.30 -10.26
CA LEU A 63 -2.27 10.01 -9.89
C LEU A 63 -3.37 8.96 -9.73
N ASN A 64 -3.58 8.16 -10.77
CA ASN A 64 -4.53 7.04 -10.71
C ASN A 64 -3.84 5.84 -10.09
N VAL A 65 -4.34 5.38 -8.93
CA VAL A 65 -3.90 4.16 -8.25
C VAL A 65 -5.07 3.18 -8.12
N ASP A 66 -4.83 1.93 -7.78
CA ASP A 66 -5.92 0.97 -7.54
C ASP A 66 -6.46 1.04 -6.09
N LEU A 67 -7.71 0.59 -5.90
CA LEU A 67 -8.40 0.60 -4.60
C LEU A 67 -7.87 -0.42 -3.57
N ILE A 68 -7.07 -1.41 -3.97
CA ILE A 68 -6.61 -2.51 -3.10
C ILE A 68 -5.21 -2.23 -2.57
N TYR A 69 -4.26 -1.97 -3.46
CA TYR A 69 -2.85 -1.81 -3.15
C TYR A 69 -2.51 -0.34 -3.04
N GLY A 70 -2.62 0.42 -4.13
CA GLY A 70 -2.14 1.79 -4.20
C GLY A 70 -2.81 2.73 -3.21
N ALA A 71 -4.15 2.74 -3.14
CA ALA A 71 -4.88 3.55 -2.15
C ALA A 71 -4.49 3.19 -0.71
N ARG A 72 -4.21 1.91 -0.43
CA ARG A 72 -3.79 1.45 0.90
C ARG A 72 -2.34 1.82 1.21
N VAL A 73 -1.45 1.82 0.22
CA VAL A 73 -0.07 2.31 0.39
C VAL A 73 -0.09 3.78 0.80
N TRP A 74 -0.85 4.61 0.08
CA TRP A 74 -0.98 6.02 0.41
C TRP A 74 -1.64 6.26 1.77
N GLU A 75 -2.64 5.45 2.15
CA GLU A 75 -3.20 5.50 3.51
C GLU A 75 -2.12 5.28 4.57
N ILE A 76 -1.30 4.23 4.44
CA ILE A 76 -0.24 3.91 5.41
C ILE A 76 0.83 5.01 5.44
N LEU A 77 1.25 5.48 4.25
CA LEU A 77 2.23 6.54 4.13
C LEU A 77 1.77 7.83 4.79
N LEU A 78 0.53 8.26 4.53
CA LEU A 78 -0.04 9.48 5.11
C LEU A 78 -0.25 9.35 6.62
N GLU A 79 -0.68 8.18 7.11
CA GLU A 79 -0.80 7.89 8.55
C GLU A 79 0.55 7.98 9.28
N GLN A 80 1.66 7.78 8.58
CA GLN A 80 3.01 7.76 9.16
C GLN A 80 3.94 8.84 8.63
N ALA A 81 3.46 9.78 7.82
CA ALA A 81 4.30 10.75 7.12
C ALA A 81 5.16 11.56 8.10
N GLU A 82 4.60 12.00 9.23
CA GLU A 82 5.35 12.73 10.26
C GLU A 82 6.46 11.86 10.90
N ALA A 83 6.19 10.59 11.18
CA ALA A 83 7.20 9.68 11.74
C ALA A 83 8.25 9.25 10.71
N PHE A 84 7.85 9.13 9.45
CA PHE A 84 8.68 8.66 8.34
C PHE A 84 9.58 9.76 7.77
N ILE A 85 9.04 10.97 7.60
CA ILE A 85 9.72 12.13 7.00
C ILE A 85 10.27 13.06 8.08
N GLY A 86 9.56 13.21 9.20
CA GLY A 86 9.92 14.16 10.25
C GLY A 86 10.02 15.60 9.72
N ASN A 87 11.07 16.31 10.14
CA ASN A 87 11.41 17.64 9.66
C ASN A 87 12.47 17.61 8.54
N GLN A 88 12.69 16.46 7.92
CA GLN A 88 13.71 16.32 6.88
C GLN A 88 13.13 16.65 5.51
N ASP A 89 13.93 17.32 4.68
CA ASP A 89 13.62 17.47 3.26
C ASP A 89 14.09 16.19 2.54
N ILE A 90 13.15 15.32 2.19
CA ILE A 90 13.43 14.07 1.49
C ILE A 90 12.70 14.02 0.15
N THR A 91 13.39 13.54 -0.87
CA THR A 91 12.77 13.21 -2.16
C THR A 91 12.38 11.74 -2.17
N CYS A 92 11.07 11.48 -2.27
CA CYS A 92 10.52 10.13 -2.38
C CYS A 92 10.19 9.79 -3.82
N VAL A 93 10.53 8.57 -4.24
CA VAL A 93 10.05 7.99 -5.51
C VAL A 93 9.02 6.93 -5.18
N TYR A 94 7.76 7.17 -5.54
CA TYR A 94 6.71 6.18 -5.42
C TYR A 94 6.75 5.21 -6.61
N TYR A 95 6.91 3.91 -6.32
CA TYR A 95 6.86 2.87 -7.35
C TYR A 95 5.43 2.40 -7.57
N HIS A 96 4.82 2.86 -8.66
CA HIS A 96 3.44 2.51 -9.01
C HIS A 96 3.35 1.11 -9.62
N CYS A 97 3.00 0.09 -8.82
CA CYS A 97 2.97 -1.32 -9.23
C CYS A 97 1.80 -1.73 -10.18
N GLY A 98 0.89 -0.82 -10.53
CA GLY A 98 -0.25 -1.13 -11.41
C GLY A 98 -1.53 -1.43 -10.63
N GLY A 99 -2.34 -2.39 -11.09
CA GLY A 99 -3.54 -2.87 -10.39
C GLY A 99 -4.88 -2.24 -10.83
N LEU A 100 -4.85 -1.26 -11.74
CA LEU A 100 -6.02 -0.48 -12.14
C LEU A 100 -7.16 -1.32 -12.74
N ASP A 101 -6.85 -2.42 -13.41
CA ASP A 101 -7.86 -3.32 -14.00
C ASP A 101 -8.83 -3.88 -12.95
N GLY A 102 -8.38 -3.98 -11.69
CA GLY A 102 -9.19 -4.44 -10.56
C GLY A 102 -10.24 -3.45 -10.08
N ASP A 103 -10.15 -2.16 -10.42
CA ASP A 103 -11.00 -1.11 -9.87
C ASP A 103 -12.47 -1.27 -10.25
N SER A 104 -12.76 -1.70 -11.48
CA SER A 104 -14.14 -1.94 -11.93
C SER A 104 -14.87 -2.95 -11.03
N SER A 105 -14.16 -4.03 -10.67
CA SER A 105 -14.67 -5.07 -9.78
C SER A 105 -14.80 -4.55 -8.33
N GLN A 106 -13.85 -3.73 -7.87
CA GLN A 106 -13.87 -3.17 -6.53
C GLN A 106 -14.97 -2.13 -6.35
N LEU A 107 -15.11 -1.18 -7.27
CA LEU A 107 -16.20 -0.21 -7.27
C LEU A 107 -17.57 -0.91 -7.25
N SER A 108 -17.73 -2.02 -7.96
CA SER A 108 -18.95 -2.85 -7.87
C SER A 108 -19.19 -3.39 -6.45
N ARG A 109 -18.14 -3.75 -5.71
CA ARG A 109 -18.25 -4.15 -4.29
C ARG A 109 -18.60 -2.96 -3.41
N TYR A 110 -18.01 -1.78 -3.63
CA TYR A 110 -18.34 -0.55 -2.93
C TYR A 110 -19.83 -0.20 -3.09
N LYS A 111 -20.36 -0.27 -4.32
CA LYS A 111 -21.78 -0.03 -4.63
C LYS A 111 -22.70 -1.02 -3.91
N ARG A 112 -22.38 -2.31 -3.93
CA ARG A 112 -23.16 -3.34 -3.22
C ARG A 112 -23.21 -3.12 -1.70
N LEU A 113 -22.17 -2.48 -1.14
CA LEU A 113 -22.11 -2.14 0.28
C LEU A 113 -22.69 -0.74 0.60
N GLY A 114 -23.24 -0.02 -0.38
CA GLY A 114 -23.78 1.32 -0.19
C GLY A 114 -22.72 2.37 0.19
N LEU A 115 -21.48 2.16 -0.23
CA LEU A 115 -20.38 3.10 -0.01
C LEU A 115 -20.21 4.10 -1.16
N ILE A 116 -20.84 3.83 -2.31
CA ILE A 116 -21.03 4.70 -3.48
C ILE A 116 -22.39 4.42 -4.13
#